data_AF-A0A6J7ZZK4-F1
#
_entry.id   AF-A0A6J7ZZK4-F1
#
_cell.length_a   1.000
_cell.length_b   1.000
_cell.length_c   1.000
_cell.angle_alpha   90.00
_cell.angle_beta   90.00
_cell.angle_gamma   90.00
#
_symmetry.space_group_name_H-M   'P 1'
#
loop_
_entity.id
_entity.type
_entity.pdbx_description
1 polymer ?
#
loop_
_entity_poly.entity_id
_entity_poly.type
_entity_poly.pdbx_seq_one_letter_code
_entity_poly.pdbx_strand_id
1 'polypeptide(L)'
;MELLNANVAFQKVSCVMSSVMKLCNVDCRNNIFPKKDYVSAISATRLFVSQAHAAIVCSEQENQTLYTDETKKNGQPYVVFVTTNEDKKPFLLGLRQMSNKAAQTQLDEFKQILGDIDLRYNQVTTNEVNNQLSIKILQNIKCTMSDRAAPRIL
;
A
#
# COMPACT_ATOMS: atom_id res chain seq x y z
N MET A 1 -17.26 -16.16 6.96
CA MET A 1 -16.47 -14.91 6.85
C MET A 1 -16.24 -14.61 5.36
N GLU A 2 -17.24 -14.10 4.65
CA GLU A 2 -17.15 -13.86 3.18
C GLU A 2 -17.55 -12.44 2.75
N LEU A 3 -18.20 -11.67 3.63
CA LEU A 3 -18.62 -10.29 3.34
C LEU A 3 -17.46 -9.32 3.09
N LEU A 4 -16.26 -9.60 3.62
CA LEU A 4 -15.07 -8.79 3.36
C LEU A 4 -14.45 -9.04 1.97
N ASN A 5 -14.84 -10.13 1.29
CA ASN A 5 -14.41 -10.45 -0.08
C ASN A 5 -15.40 -9.93 -1.13
N ALA A 6 -16.63 -9.60 -0.72
CA ALA A 6 -17.52 -8.81 -1.55
C ALA A 6 -16.96 -7.38 -1.53
N ASN A 7 -16.51 -6.86 -2.67
CA ASN A 7 -15.98 -5.50 -2.84
C ASN A 7 -17.05 -4.41 -2.57
N VAL A 8 -17.63 -4.41 -1.37
CA VAL A 8 -18.65 -3.50 -0.90
C VAL A 8 -17.94 -2.27 -0.37
N ALA A 9 -18.26 -1.11 -0.94
CA ALA A 9 -17.79 0.16 -0.41
C ALA A 9 -18.13 0.25 1.09
N PHE A 10 -17.19 0.67 1.93
CA PHE A 10 -17.35 0.79 3.39
C PHE A 10 -18.65 1.51 3.81
N GLN A 11 -19.10 2.47 2.99
CA GLN A 11 -20.34 3.24 3.18
C GLN A 11 -21.62 2.39 3.08
N LYS A 12 -21.56 1.26 2.38
CA LYS A 12 -22.70 0.39 2.07
C LYS A 12 -22.73 -0.89 2.89
N VAL A 13 -21.69 -1.17 3.69
CA VAL A 13 -21.57 -2.43 4.45
C VAL A 13 -22.79 -2.66 5.36
N SER A 14 -23.19 -1.65 6.14
CA SER A 14 -24.38 -1.76 7.01
C SER A 14 -25.67 -2.01 6.22
N CYS A 15 -25.88 -1.28 5.11
CA CYS A 15 -27.05 -1.45 4.26
C CYS A 15 -27.11 -2.86 3.65
N VAL A 16 -25.97 -3.38 3.19
CA VAL A 16 -25.87 -4.73 2.62
C VAL A 16 -26.16 -5.78 3.69
N MET A 17 -25.59 -5.66 4.88
CA MET A 17 -25.87 -6.58 5.99
C MET A 17 -27.36 -6.57 6.38
N SER A 18 -27.98 -5.39 6.44
CA SER A 18 -29.42 -5.29 6.72
C SER A 18 -30.26 -5.97 5.63
N SER A 19 -29.94 -5.75 4.36
CA SER A 19 -30.66 -6.37 3.24
C SER A 19 -30.51 -7.89 3.23
N VAL A 20 -29.31 -8.41 3.48
CA VAL A 20 -29.07 -9.87 3.56
C VAL A 20 -29.82 -10.50 4.72
N MET A 21 -29.80 -9.88 5.91
CA MET A 21 -30.51 -10.41 7.08
C MET A 21 -32.03 -10.43 6.89
N LYS A 22 -32.60 -9.41 6.22
CA LYS A 22 -34.01 -9.40 5.83
C LYS A 22 -34.35 -10.57 4.89
N LEU A 23 -33.50 -10.86 3.90
CA LEU A 23 -33.69 -12.00 2.99
C LEU A 23 -33.63 -13.34 3.73
N CYS A 24 -32.84 -13.43 4.80
CA CYS A 24 -32.73 -14.63 5.63
C CYS A 24 -33.82 -14.74 6.72
N ASN A 25 -34.83 -13.86 6.73
CA ASN A 25 -35.87 -13.80 7.78
C ASN A 25 -35.32 -13.68 9.22
N VAL A 26 -34.17 -13.02 9.39
CA VAL A 26 -33.58 -12.77 10.72
C VAL A 26 -34.08 -11.43 11.25
N ASP A 27 -34.65 -11.41 12.47
CA ASP A 27 -35.05 -10.14 13.10
C ASP A 27 -33.81 -9.30 13.44
N CYS A 28 -33.73 -8.13 12.81
CA CYS A 28 -32.58 -7.23 12.91
C CYS A 28 -32.73 -6.17 14.00
N ARG A 29 -33.86 -6.10 14.70
CA ARG A 29 -34.17 -5.00 15.64
C ARG A 29 -33.16 -4.86 16.79
N ASN A 30 -32.54 -5.97 17.18
CA ASN A 30 -31.52 -6.00 18.23
C ASN A 30 -30.09 -6.15 17.67
N ASN A 31 -29.91 -6.18 16.34
CA ASN A 31 -28.60 -6.34 15.73
C ASN A 31 -27.91 -4.98 15.55
N ILE A 32 -26.73 -4.84 16.14
CA ILE A 32 -25.89 -3.66 15.96
C ILE A 32 -25.01 -3.87 14.73
N PHE A 33 -25.33 -3.19 13.63
CA PHE A 33 -24.49 -3.20 12.44
C PHE A 33 -23.32 -2.22 12.57
N PRO A 34 -22.15 -2.53 11.99
CA PRO A 34 -21.00 -1.65 12.07
C PRO A 34 -21.28 -0.32 11.36
N LYS A 35 -20.98 0.79 12.05
CA LYS A 35 -21.09 2.14 11.47
C LYS A 35 -20.03 2.33 10.38
N LYS A 36 -20.33 3.21 9.41
CA LYS A 36 -19.41 3.60 8.33
C LYS A 36 -18.00 3.94 8.85
N ASP A 37 -17.92 4.73 9.91
CA ASP A 37 -16.64 5.20 10.44
C ASP A 37 -15.83 4.06 11.06
N TYR A 38 -16.50 3.12 11.72
CA TYR A 38 -15.87 1.93 12.29
C TYR A 38 -15.28 1.02 11.20
N VAL A 39 -16.05 0.77 10.13
CA VAL A 39 -15.57 -0.03 8.98
C VAL A 39 -14.40 0.67 8.29
N SER A 40 -14.47 1.99 8.12
CA SER A 40 -13.39 2.78 7.55
C SER A 40 -12.12 2.71 8.40
N ALA A 41 -12.25 2.86 9.72
CA ALA A 41 -11.14 2.77 10.66
C ALA A 41 -10.48 1.40 10.61
N ILE A 42 -11.25 0.32 10.69
CA ILE A 42 -10.72 -1.06 10.59
C ILE A 42 -10.00 -1.28 9.25
N SER A 43 -10.58 -0.81 8.15
CA SER A 43 -9.95 -0.96 6.83
C SER A 43 -8.61 -0.22 6.77
N ALA A 44 -8.53 0.98 7.34
CA ALA A 44 -7.29 1.75 7.43
C ALA A 44 -6.25 1.05 8.31
N THR A 45 -6.64 0.59 9.51
CA THR A 45 -5.76 -0.14 10.44
C THR A 45 -5.25 -1.43 9.80
N ARG A 46 -6.11 -2.20 9.13
CA ARG A 46 -5.71 -3.42 8.41
C ARG A 46 -4.65 -3.12 7.36
N LEU A 47 -4.89 -2.08 6.53
CA LEU A 47 -3.94 -1.68 5.49
C LEU A 47 -2.59 -1.29 6.10
N PHE A 48 -2.65 -0.51 7.18
CA PHE A 48 -1.48 -0.03 7.89
C PHE A 48 -0.61 -1.18 8.43
N VAL A 49 -1.22 -2.15 9.11
CA VAL A 49 -0.54 -3.36 9.61
C VAL A 49 0.02 -4.20 8.45
N SER A 50 -0.74 -4.34 7.37
CA SER A 50 -0.30 -5.10 6.19
C SER A 50 0.94 -4.46 5.55
N GLN A 51 0.98 -3.12 5.50
CA GLN A 51 2.13 -2.37 4.97
C GLN A 51 3.36 -2.51 5.87
N ALA A 52 3.20 -2.42 7.19
CA ALA A 52 4.29 -2.63 8.14
C ALA A 52 4.88 -4.05 8.00
N HIS A 53 4.03 -5.08 7.90
CA HIS A 53 4.49 -6.45 7.69
C HIS A 53 5.20 -6.62 6.34
N ALA A 54 4.65 -6.05 5.26
CA ALA A 54 5.29 -6.09 3.96
C ALA A 54 6.68 -5.42 3.97
N ALA A 55 6.84 -4.32 4.71
CA ALA A 55 8.12 -3.64 4.87
C ALA A 55 9.17 -4.50 5.58
N ILE A 56 8.78 -5.22 6.63
CA ILE A 56 9.67 -6.16 7.33
C ILE A 56 10.17 -7.22 6.35
N VAL A 57 9.24 -7.92 5.68
CA VAL A 57 9.58 -8.98 4.73
C VAL A 57 10.45 -8.44 3.59
N CYS A 58 10.13 -7.26 3.07
CA CYS A 58 10.91 -6.60 2.03
C CYS A 58 12.33 -6.24 2.49
N SER A 59 12.51 -5.81 3.74
CA SER A 59 13.82 -5.44 4.29
C SER A 59 14.78 -6.61 4.48
N GLU A 60 14.23 -7.83 4.55
CA GLU A 60 15.01 -9.07 4.69
C GLU A 60 15.42 -9.66 3.33
N GLN A 61 14.88 -9.15 2.22
CA GLN A 61 15.28 -9.62 0.89
C GLN A 61 16.53 -8.90 0.41
N GLU A 62 17.46 -9.64 -0.17
CA GLU A 62 18.69 -9.11 -0.77
C GLU A 62 18.55 -8.94 -2.30
N ASN A 63 19.56 -8.31 -2.91
CA ASN A 63 19.71 -8.16 -4.37
C ASN A 63 18.44 -7.64 -5.08
N GLN A 64 17.83 -6.62 -4.48
CA GLN A 64 16.58 -6.06 -4.99
C GLN A 64 16.81 -5.18 -6.21
N THR A 65 15.81 -5.17 -7.10
CA THR A 65 15.71 -4.18 -8.18
C THR A 65 14.51 -3.28 -7.94
N LEU A 66 14.73 -1.96 -7.97
CA LEU A 66 13.67 -0.96 -7.88
C LEU A 66 13.12 -0.67 -9.27
N TYR A 67 11.83 -0.93 -9.47
CA TYR A 67 11.06 -0.59 -10.64
C TYR A 67 10.23 0.67 -10.40
N THR A 68 10.27 1.56 -11.38
CA THR A 68 9.39 2.72 -11.45
C THR A 68 8.62 2.72 -12.76
N ASP A 69 7.31 2.80 -12.66
CA ASP A 69 6.41 2.80 -13.82
C ASP A 69 5.39 3.94 -13.68
N GLU A 70 5.13 4.65 -14.78
CA GLU A 70 4.21 5.78 -14.84
C GLU A 70 2.87 5.35 -15.42
N THR A 71 1.79 5.62 -14.69
CA THR A 71 0.43 5.47 -15.19
C THR A 71 -0.34 6.77 -15.08
N LYS A 72 -1.44 6.90 -15.82
CA LYS A 72 -2.33 8.07 -15.75
C LYS A 72 -3.71 7.65 -15.29
N LYS A 73 -4.24 8.37 -14.30
CA LYS A 73 -5.62 8.20 -13.84
C LYS A 73 -6.32 9.54 -13.88
N ASN A 74 -7.41 9.65 -14.65
CA ASN A 74 -8.17 10.90 -14.83
C ASN A 74 -7.27 12.08 -15.27
N GLY A 75 -6.32 11.82 -16.17
CA GLY A 75 -5.37 12.82 -16.66
C GLY A 75 -4.23 13.18 -15.71
N GLN A 76 -4.25 12.68 -14.47
CA GLN A 76 -3.19 12.91 -13.49
C GLN A 76 -2.12 11.81 -13.57
N PRO A 77 -0.82 12.15 -13.62
CA PRO A 77 0.25 11.17 -13.65
C PRO A 77 0.52 10.61 -12.25
N TYR A 78 0.68 9.30 -12.18
CA TYR A 78 1.07 8.56 -10.99
C TYR A 78 2.29 7.72 -11.31
N VAL A 79 3.21 7.59 -10.35
CA VAL A 79 4.34 6.67 -10.45
C VAL A 79 4.25 5.64 -9.34
N VAL A 80 4.38 4.39 -9.73
CA VAL A 80 4.49 3.26 -8.82
C VAL A 80 5.96 2.98 -8.53
N PHE A 81 6.27 2.62 -7.28
CA PHE A 81 7.57 2.21 -6.81
C PHE A 81 7.45 0.78 -6.31
N VAL A 82 8.08 -0.15 -7.01
CA VAL A 82 8.01 -1.60 -6.72
C VAL A 82 9.43 -2.12 -6.60
N THR A 83 9.73 -2.89 -5.57
CA THR A 83 10.98 -3.68 -5.53
C THR A 83 10.68 -5.12 -5.88
N THR A 84 11.64 -5.79 -6.51
CA THR A 84 11.60 -7.25 -6.69
C THR A 84 12.86 -7.88 -6.14
N ASN A 85 12.76 -9.09 -5.60
CA ASN A 85 13.91 -9.92 -5.23
C ASN A 85 14.37 -10.77 -6.44
N GLU A 86 15.33 -11.67 -6.21
CA GLU A 86 15.87 -12.60 -7.23
C GLU A 86 14.79 -13.51 -7.83
N ASP A 87 13.80 -13.94 -7.03
CA ASP A 87 12.65 -14.73 -7.49
C ASP A 87 11.61 -13.91 -8.28
N LYS A 88 11.89 -12.64 -8.55
CA LYS A 88 10.96 -11.68 -9.19
C LYS A 88 9.65 -11.49 -8.43
N LYS A 89 9.63 -11.74 -7.12
CA LYS A 89 8.48 -11.47 -6.27
C LYS A 89 8.33 -9.96 -6.07
N PRO A 90 7.19 -9.35 -6.43
CA PRO A 90 7.02 -7.91 -6.31
C PRO A 90 6.61 -7.48 -4.91
N PHE A 91 7.22 -6.40 -4.44
CA PHE A 91 6.89 -5.68 -3.22
C PHE A 91 6.54 -4.24 -3.58
N LEU A 92 5.27 -3.87 -3.42
CA LEU A 92 4.81 -2.52 -3.67
C LEU A 92 5.23 -1.61 -2.52
N LEU A 93 6.15 -0.67 -2.77
CA LEU A 93 6.57 0.33 -1.79
C LEU A 93 5.60 1.51 -1.76
N GLY A 94 5.13 1.96 -2.91
CA GLY A 94 4.18 3.07 -2.97
C GLY A 94 3.67 3.40 -4.36
N LEU A 95 2.58 4.17 -4.37
CA LEU A 95 2.03 4.85 -5.54
C LEU A 95 1.92 6.33 -5.18
N ARG A 96 2.51 7.20 -5.99
CA ARG A 96 2.53 8.66 -5.76
C ARG A 96 2.03 9.40 -6.98
N GLN A 97 1.24 10.44 -6.75
CA GLN A 97 0.91 11.39 -7.80
C GLN A 97 2.12 12.27 -8.05
N MET A 98 2.51 12.43 -9.31
CA MET A 98 3.69 13.21 -9.66
C MET A 98 3.29 14.62 -10.09
N SER A 99 3.95 15.64 -9.56
CA SER A 99 3.77 17.02 -10.03
C SER A 99 4.43 17.26 -11.39
N ASN A 100 5.54 16.57 -11.65
CA ASN A 100 6.30 16.64 -12.89
C ASN A 100 7.14 15.37 -13.10
N LYS A 101 7.88 15.32 -14.20
CA LYS A 101 8.78 14.22 -14.54
C LYS A 101 10.25 14.54 -14.23
N ALA A 102 10.57 15.38 -13.25
CA ALA A 102 11.97 15.61 -12.87
C ALA A 102 12.50 14.39 -12.10
N ALA A 103 13.75 14.02 -12.35
CA ALA A 103 14.42 12.96 -11.59
C ALA A 103 14.49 13.32 -10.09
N GLN A 104 14.68 14.60 -9.78
CA GLN A 104 14.66 15.12 -8.41
C GLN A 104 13.33 14.84 -7.72
N THR A 105 12.21 15.13 -8.38
CA THR A 105 10.87 14.88 -7.81
C THR A 105 10.64 13.39 -7.57
N GLN A 106 11.09 12.50 -8.46
CA GLN A 106 11.01 11.06 -8.22
C GLN A 106 11.84 10.61 -7.01
N LEU A 107 13.05 11.16 -6.84
CA LEU A 107 13.89 10.87 -5.70
C LEU A 107 13.25 11.38 -4.39
N ASP A 108 12.67 12.57 -4.41
CA ASP A 108 12.02 13.16 -3.23
C ASP A 108 10.78 12.35 -2.82
N GLU A 109 9.96 11.93 -3.79
CA GLU A 109 8.83 11.02 -3.55
C GLU A 109 9.30 9.66 -3.01
N PHE A 110 10.40 9.11 -3.54
CA PHE A 110 10.97 7.87 -3.04
C PHE A 110 11.45 7.99 -1.59
N LYS A 111 12.13 9.10 -1.24
CA LYS A 111 12.52 9.38 0.16
C LYS A 111 11.31 9.49 1.08
N GLN A 112 10.23 10.13 0.62
CA GLN A 112 8.99 10.19 1.39
C GLN A 112 8.37 8.81 1.58
N ILE A 113 8.36 7.95 0.55
CA ILE A 113 7.89 6.56 0.68
C ILE A 113 8.71 5.80 1.73
N LEU A 114 10.03 5.95 1.71
CA LEU A 114 10.92 5.34 2.69
C LEU A 114 10.65 5.85 4.12
N GLY A 115 10.44 7.16 4.30
CA GLY A 115 10.05 7.73 5.59
C GLY A 115 8.68 7.25 6.08
N ASP A 116 7.71 7.12 5.18
CA ASP A 116 6.39 6.57 5.49
C ASP A 116 6.46 5.13 5.95
N ILE A 117 7.38 4.33 5.39
CA ILE A 117 7.60 2.93 5.80
C ILE A 117 8.07 2.88 7.26
N ASP A 118 9.08 3.68 7.63
CA ASP A 118 9.59 3.71 9.00
C ASP A 118 8.54 4.23 9.97
N LEU A 119 7.82 5.30 9.61
CA LEU A 119 6.74 5.84 10.42
C LEU A 119 5.64 4.81 10.66
N ARG A 120 5.28 4.04 9.62
CA ARG A 120 4.28 2.98 9.74
C ARG A 120 4.73 1.86 10.65
N TYR A 121 5.96 1.40 10.47
CA TYR A 121 6.53 0.35 11.29
C TYR A 121 6.56 0.74 12.77
N ASN A 122 7.07 1.94 13.08
CA ASN A 122 7.19 2.44 14.46
C ASN A 122 5.84 2.62 15.17
N GLN A 123 4.75 2.82 14.44
CA GLN A 123 3.39 2.89 15.02
C GLN A 123 2.78 1.52 15.32
N VAL A 124 3.26 0.44 14.66
CA VAL A 124 2.78 -0.93 14.90
C VAL A 124 3.61 -1.63 15.98
N THR A 125 4.92 -1.41 16.02
CA THR A 125 5.81 -2.08 16.97
C THR A 125 6.07 -1.23 18.21
N THR A 126 5.79 -1.78 19.39
CA THR A 126 6.10 -1.16 20.69
C THR A 126 7.57 -1.30 21.11
N ASN A 127 8.40 -1.97 20.31
CA ASN A 127 9.79 -2.25 20.66
C ASN A 127 10.68 -1.05 20.27
N GLU A 128 11.41 -0.52 21.26
CA GLU A 128 12.31 0.66 21.19
C GLU A 128 13.53 0.51 20.25
N VAL A 129 13.66 -0.61 19.54
CA VAL A 129 14.75 -0.79 18.59
C VAL A 129 14.38 -0.02 17.33
N ASN A 130 15.04 1.11 17.14
CA ASN A 130 14.95 1.99 15.97
C ASN A 130 15.44 1.25 14.71
N ASN A 131 14.67 0.27 14.27
CA ASN A 131 14.93 -0.52 13.08
C ASN A 131 14.55 0.34 11.88
N GLN A 132 15.54 1.02 11.31
CA GLN A 132 15.40 1.77 10.06
C GLN A 132 15.26 0.77 8.90
N LEU A 133 14.06 0.22 8.74
CA LEU A 133 13.71 -0.72 7.68
C LEU A 133 13.94 -0.09 6.31
N SER A 134 13.66 1.21 6.18
CA SER A 134 13.90 1.97 4.97
C SER A 134 15.37 1.93 4.50
N ILE A 135 16.32 2.01 5.42
CA ILE A 135 17.76 1.97 5.11
C ILE A 135 18.15 0.57 4.67
N LYS A 136 17.64 -0.48 5.33
CA LYS A 136 17.87 -1.87 4.90
C LYS A 136 17.37 -2.11 3.48
N ILE A 137 16.12 -1.68 3.19
CA ILE A 137 15.55 -1.76 1.84
C ILE A 137 16.45 -1.02 0.85
N LEU A 138 16.89 0.20 1.16
CA LEU A 138 17.76 0.98 0.29
C LEU A 138 19.11 0.28 0.02
N GLN A 139 19.73 -0.31 1.04
CA GLN A 139 21.01 -1.02 0.92
C GLN A 139 20.91 -2.30 0.07
N ASN A 140 19.73 -2.92 0.08
CA ASN A 140 19.48 -4.15 -0.67
C ASN A 140 19.13 -3.88 -2.14
N ILE A 141 18.75 -2.65 -2.52
CA ILE A 141 18.54 -2.26 -3.91
C ILE A 141 19.89 -2.15 -4.63
N LYS A 142 20.11 -3.02 -5.62
CA LYS A 142 21.34 -3.03 -6.45
C LYS A 142 21.16 -2.34 -7.79
N CYS A 143 19.93 -2.33 -8.30
CA CYS A 143 19.62 -1.79 -9.62
C CYS A 143 18.31 -1.03 -9.59
N THR A 144 18.20 -0.03 -10.46
CA THR A 144 16.97 0.73 -10.68
C THR A 144 16.58 0.62 -12.14
N MET A 145 15.34 0.20 -12.41
CA MET A 145 14.73 0.18 -13.73
C MET A 145 13.57 1.18 -13.76
N SER A 146 13.51 1.97 -14.82
CA SER A 146 12.45 2.95 -15.02
C SER A 146 11.92 2.85 -16.43
N ASP A 147 10.60 2.85 -16.60
CA ASP A 147 9.96 2.90 -17.93
C ASP A 147 10.27 4.22 -18.68
N ARG A 148 10.90 5.18 -18.01
CA ARG A 148 11.45 6.39 -18.64
C ARG A 148 12.71 6.12 -19.48
N ALA A 149 13.31 4.94 -19.39
CA ALA A 149 14.50 4.56 -20.15
C ALA A 149 14.18 4.10 -21.58
N ALA A 150 13.08 4.55 -22.19
CA ALA A 150 12.88 4.40 -23.62
C ALA A 150 14.01 5.15 -24.35
N PRO A 151 14.83 4.46 -25.18
CA PRO A 151 15.83 5.15 -25.97
C PRO A 151 15.10 6.09 -26.92
N ARG A 152 15.47 7.38 -26.92
CA ARG A 152 15.14 8.25 -28.04
C ARG A 152 15.77 7.57 -29.26
N ILE A 153 14.94 7.01 -30.13
CA ILE A 153 15.35 6.67 -31.49
C ILE A 153 15.71 8.03 -32.12
N LEU A 154 17.02 8.28 -32.23
CA LEU A 154 17.59 9.41 -32.98
C LEU A 154 17.56 9.07 -34.48
#